data_AF-W0U9Z0-F1
#
_entry.id   AF-W0U9Z0-F1
#
_cell.length_a   1.000
_cell.length_b   1.000
_cell.length_c   1.000
_cell.angle_alpha   90.00
_cell.angle_beta   90.00
_cell.angle_gamma   90.00
#
_symmetry.space_group_name_H-M   'P 1'
#
loop_
_entity.id
_entity.type
_entity.pdbx_description
1 polymer ?
#
loop_
_entity_poly.entity_id
_entity_poly.type
_entity_poly.pdbx_seq_one_letter_code
_entity_poly.pdbx_strand_id
1 'polypeptide(L)'
;FYIEHNRGHHVRVATPEDPASSRFGQTFWEFLPRTVWGSLKSSWELEAQRMRRLNKSPWHWQNDVLNSWAMSAVLFGALIAVFGPAVIPFLVIQ
;
A
#
# COMPACT_ATOMS: atom_id res chain seq x y z
N PHE A 1 -0.73 1.93 1.42
CA PHE A 1 -1.75 3.02 1.44
C PHE A 1 -1.11 4.41 1.49
N TYR A 2 -0.39 4.79 2.54
CA TYR A 2 0.14 6.16 2.75
C TYR A 2 0.74 6.85 1.50
N ILE A 3 1.64 6.18 0.77
CA ILE A 3 2.26 6.75 -0.43
C ILE A 3 1.23 7.03 -1.52
N GLU A 4 0.42 6.02 -1.83
CA GLU A 4 -0.57 6.13 -2.89
C GLU A 4 -1.69 7.10 -2.51
N HIS A 5 -2.13 7.12 -1.27
CA HIS A 5 -3.11 8.09 -0.81
C HIS A 5 -2.59 9.52 -1.02
N ASN A 6 -1.43 9.85 -0.45
CA ASN A 6 -0.90 11.22 -0.43
C ASN A 6 -0.36 11.70 -1.77
N ARG A 7 0.28 10.83 -2.55
CA ARG A 7 0.99 11.20 -3.79
C ARG A 7 0.28 10.69 -5.05
N GLY A 8 -0.74 9.85 -4.89
CA GLY A 8 -1.55 9.27 -5.96
C GLY A 8 -2.98 9.80 -5.92
N HIS A 9 -3.78 9.29 -4.99
CA HIS A 9 -5.19 9.62 -4.84
C HIS A 9 -5.45 11.13 -4.74
N HIS A 10 -4.80 11.85 -3.83
CA HIS A 10 -5.00 13.32 -3.72
C HIS A 10 -4.70 14.08 -5.02
N VAL A 11 -3.82 13.54 -5.88
CA VAL A 11 -3.48 14.14 -7.18
C VAL A 11 -4.50 13.78 -8.27
N ARG A 12 -5.14 12.62 -8.17
CA ARG A 12 -6.00 12.03 -9.22
C ARG A 12 -7.43 11.75 -8.75
N VAL A 13 -7.84 12.31 -7.62
CA VAL A 13 -9.11 11.98 -6.98
C VAL A 13 -10.26 12.18 -7.97
N ALA A 14 -11.16 11.19 -8.01
CA ALA A 14 -12.28 11.10 -8.93
C ALA A 14 -11.94 11.06 -10.44
N THR A 15 -10.69 10.81 -10.83
CA THR A 15 -10.32 10.55 -12.23
C THR A 15 -10.26 9.03 -12.53
N PRO A 16 -10.34 8.62 -13.82
CA PRO A 16 -10.27 7.20 -14.20
C PRO A 16 -8.99 6.47 -13.77
N GLU A 17 -7.89 7.20 -13.62
CA GLU A 17 -6.56 6.71 -13.23
C GLU A 17 -6.41 6.49 -11.72
N ASP A 18 -7.37 6.94 -10.91
CA ASP A 18 -7.35 6.75 -9.47
C ASP A 18 -7.96 5.39 -9.07
N PRO A 19 -7.14 4.47 -8.52
CA PRO A 19 -7.63 3.18 -8.06
C PRO A 19 -8.50 3.30 -6.79
N ALA A 20 -8.38 4.38 -6.01
CA ALA A 20 -9.06 4.56 -4.73
C ALA A 20 -10.43 5.25 -4.85
N SER A 21 -10.73 5.91 -5.96
CA SER A 21 -12.08 6.45 -6.22
C SER A 21 -13.00 5.40 -6.83
N SER A 22 -14.14 5.13 -6.20
CA SER A 22 -15.16 4.23 -6.76
C SER A 22 -15.79 4.82 -8.01
N ARG A 23 -16.03 3.98 -9.02
CA ARG A 23 -16.76 4.39 -10.22
C ARG A 23 -18.26 4.43 -9.96
N PHE A 24 -18.98 5.24 -10.72
CA PHE A 24 -20.44 5.28 -10.65
C PHE A 24 -21.03 3.89 -10.94
N GLY A 25 -21.92 3.41 -10.07
CA GLY A 25 -22.54 2.09 -10.19
C GLY A 25 -21.63 0.90 -9.85
N GLN A 26 -20.38 1.13 -9.42
CA GLN A 26 -19.47 0.05 -9.05
C GLN A 26 -19.88 -0.59 -7.73
N THR A 27 -20.05 -1.91 -7.72
CA THR A 27 -20.31 -2.66 -6.49
C THR A 27 -19.06 -2.73 -5.62
N PHE A 28 -19.25 -3.00 -4.33
CA PHE A 28 -18.15 -3.21 -3.40
C PHE A 28 -17.17 -4.30 -3.88
N TRP A 29 -17.71 -5.41 -4.39
CA TRP A 29 -16.90 -6.57 -4.80
C TRP A 29 -16.10 -6.33 -6.08
N GLU A 30 -16.55 -5.42 -6.95
CA GLU A 30 -15.76 -4.95 -8.09
C GLU A 30 -14.74 -3.88 -7.68
N PHE A 31 -15.07 -3.06 -6.68
CA PHE A 31 -14.21 -2.01 -6.16
C PHE A 31 -13.01 -2.58 -5.41
N LEU A 32 -13.24 -3.49 -4.46
CA LEU A 32 -12.24 -4.00 -3.51
C LEU A 32 -10.97 -4.55 -4.19
N PRO A 33 -11.02 -5.53 -5.10
CA PRO A 33 -9.81 -6.05 -5.73
C PRO A 33 -9.12 -4.99 -6.62
N ARG A 34 -9.90 -4.12 -7.27
CA ARG A 34 -9.36 -3.04 -8.11
C ARG A 34 -8.60 -2.00 -7.28
N THR A 35 -9.18 -1.54 -6.17
CA THR A 35 -8.51 -0.56 -5.32
C THR A 35 -7.29 -1.16 -4.65
N VAL A 36 -7.36 -2.40 -4.13
CA VAL A 36 -6.22 -3.04 -3.46
C VAL A 36 -5.05 -3.21 -4.43
N TRP A 37 -5.28 -3.84 -5.58
CA TRP A 37 -4.20 -4.07 -6.55
C TRP A 37 -3.72 -2.77 -7.20
N GLY A 38 -4.64 -1.89 -7.55
CA GLY A 38 -4.33 -0.59 -8.16
C GLY A 38 -3.52 0.30 -7.23
N SER A 39 -3.87 0.36 -5.94
CA SER A 39 -3.13 1.16 -4.96
C SER A 39 -1.75 0.58 -4.66
N LEU A 40 -1.59 -0.76 -4.65
CA LEU A 40 -0.28 -1.40 -4.55
C LEU A 40 0.60 -1.03 -5.74
N LYS A 41 0.11 -1.20 -6.97
CA LYS A 41 0.84 -0.86 -8.20
C LYS A 41 1.20 0.63 -8.23
N SER A 42 0.25 1.52 -7.95
CA SER A 42 0.50 2.96 -7.97
C SER A 42 1.52 3.38 -6.91
N SER A 43 1.44 2.83 -5.70
CA SER A 43 2.45 3.11 -4.65
C SER A 43 3.85 2.71 -5.08
N TRP A 44 4.00 1.57 -5.73
CA TRP A 44 5.29 1.08 -6.22
C TRP A 44 5.82 1.95 -7.37
N GLU A 45 4.97 2.31 -8.33
CA GLU A 45 5.37 3.15 -9.47
C GLU A 45 5.84 4.54 -9.01
N LEU A 46 5.12 5.17 -8.07
CA LEU A 46 5.47 6.46 -7.49
C LEU A 46 6.83 6.41 -6.78
N GLU A 47 7.07 5.40 -5.95
CA GLU A 47 8.34 5.23 -5.25
C GLU A 47 9.48 4.84 -6.18
N ALA A 48 9.25 3.94 -7.13
CA ALA A 48 10.24 3.57 -8.12
C ALA A 48 10.67 4.78 -8.95
N GLN A 49 9.72 5.66 -9.32
CA GLN A 49 10.03 6.91 -10.01
C GLN A 49 10.84 7.86 -9.11
N ARG A 50 10.49 7.97 -7.82
CA ARG A 50 11.28 8.74 -6.83
C ARG A 50 12.71 8.22 -6.73
N MET A 51 12.90 6.91 -6.57
CA MET A 51 14.22 6.29 -6.47
C MET A 51 15.06 6.54 -7.74
N ARG A 52 14.46 6.39 -8.92
CA ARG A 52 15.15 6.67 -10.20
C ARG A 52 15.57 8.14 -10.32
N ARG A 53 14.74 9.10 -9.89
CA ARG A 53 15.11 10.53 -9.85
C ARG A 53 16.31 10.80 -8.91
N LEU A 54 16.52 9.95 -7.92
CA LEU A 54 17.66 10.00 -7.00
C LEU A 54 18.86 9.15 -7.48
N ASN A 55 18.84 8.64 -8.71
CA ASN A 55 19.83 7.69 -9.25
C ASN A 55 20.01 6.42 -8.38
N LYS A 56 18.91 5.94 -7.79
CA LYS A 56 18.87 4.71 -6.96
C LYS A 56 17.97 3.66 -7.60
N SER A 57 18.29 2.40 -7.30
CA SER A 57 17.40 1.27 -7.63
C SER A 57 16.06 1.41 -6.90
N PRO A 58 14.92 1.04 -7.51
CA PRO A 58 13.64 0.92 -6.81
C PRO A 58 13.69 0.01 -5.58
N TRP A 59 14.65 -0.92 -5.52
CA TRP A 59 14.87 -1.83 -4.41
C TRP A 59 15.77 -1.28 -3.29
N HIS A 60 16.15 -0.01 -3.38
CA HIS A 60 16.98 0.63 -2.36
C HIS A 60 16.20 0.72 -1.03
N TRP A 61 16.90 0.56 0.10
CA TRP A 61 16.33 0.64 1.45
C TRP A 61 15.68 1.99 1.79
N GLN A 62 15.82 3.00 0.92
CA GLN A 62 15.14 4.30 1.08
C GLN A 62 13.80 4.34 0.36
N ASN A 63 13.35 3.24 -0.25
CA ASN A 63 12.01 3.15 -0.80
C ASN A 63 11.02 3.02 0.36
N ASP A 64 10.06 3.93 0.45
CA ASP A 64 9.14 3.97 1.59
C ASP A 64 8.16 2.78 1.58
N VAL A 65 7.87 2.18 0.41
CA VAL A 65 7.05 0.96 0.32
C VAL A 65 7.76 -0.20 1.03
N LEU A 66 9.06 -0.37 0.75
CA LEU A 66 9.85 -1.43 1.39
C LEU A 66 9.97 -1.21 2.90
N ASN A 67 10.24 0.04 3.32
CA ASN A 67 10.27 0.38 4.74
C ASN A 67 8.93 0.12 5.42
N SER A 68 7.82 0.49 4.80
CA SER A 68 6.48 0.26 5.36
C SER A 68 6.21 -1.23 5.57
N TRP A 69 6.55 -2.08 4.58
CA TRP A 69 6.40 -3.53 4.72
C TRP A 69 7.30 -4.10 5.80
N ALA A 70 8.55 -3.64 5.90
CA ALA A 70 9.47 -4.05 6.96
C ALA A 70 8.95 -3.66 8.35
N MET A 71 8.46 -2.42 8.51
CA MET A 71 7.86 -1.95 9.76
C MET A 71 6.62 -2.75 10.14
N SER A 72 5.74 -3.07 9.19
CA SER A 72 4.59 -3.95 9.42
C SER A 72 5.02 -5.34 9.88
N ALA A 73 6.03 -5.94 9.24
CA ALA A 73 6.55 -7.25 9.63
C ALA A 73 7.16 -7.23 11.04
N VAL A 74 7.92 -6.18 11.39
CA VAL A 74 8.47 -5.99 12.74
C VAL A 74 7.36 -5.84 13.77
N LEU A 75 6.36 -4.99 13.49
CA LEU A 75 5.22 -4.80 14.39
C LEU A 75 4.46 -6.11 14.61
N PHE A 76 4.15 -6.84 13.54
CA PHE A 76 3.40 -8.10 13.64
C PHE A 76 4.21 -9.17 14.36
N GLY A 77 5.52 -9.27 14.06
CA GLY A 77 6.43 -10.16 14.78
C GLY A 77 6.50 -9.85 16.26
N ALA A 78 6.56 -8.56 16.63
CA ALA A 78 6.55 -8.13 18.04
C ALA A 78 5.23 -8.49 18.73
N LEU A 79 4.08 -8.26 18.08
CA LEU A 79 2.76 -8.62 18.63
C LEU A 79 2.64 -10.13 18.84
N ILE A 80 3.07 -10.94 17.87
CA ILE A 80 3.07 -12.41 18.00
C ILE A 80 4.03 -12.87 19.11
N ALA A 81 5.20 -12.25 19.23
CA ALA A 81 6.17 -12.60 20.28
C ALA A 81 5.66 -12.28 21.70
N VAL A 82 4.94 -11.18 21.87
CA VAL A 82 4.43 -10.72 23.18
C VAL A 82 3.15 -11.45 23.59
N PHE A 83 2.21 -11.61 22.65
CA PHE A 83 0.86 -12.12 22.94
C PHE A 83 0.64 -13.56 22.47
N GLY A 84 1.62 -14.16 21.81
CA GLY A 84 1.57 -15.52 21.29
C GLY A 84 0.76 -15.68 19.99
N PRO A 85 0.66 -16.92 19.46
CA PRO A 85 0.01 -17.21 18.18
C PRO A 85 -1.49 -16.89 18.12
N ALA A 86 -2.15 -16.71 19.28
CA ALA A 86 -3.56 -16.39 19.35
C ALA A 86 -3.94 -15.09 18.63
N VAL A 87 -2.99 -14.17 18.42
CA VAL A 87 -3.23 -12.90 17.72
C VAL A 87 -3.25 -13.03 16.20
N ILE A 88 -2.71 -14.12 15.64
CA ILE A 88 -2.52 -14.28 14.19
C ILE A 88 -3.83 -14.09 13.41
N PRO A 89 -4.97 -14.69 13.79
CA PRO A 89 -6.22 -14.50 13.06
C PRO A 89 -6.66 -13.03 13.00
N PHE A 90 -6.46 -12.28 14.08
CA PHE A 90 -6.77 -10.84 14.14
C PHE A 90 -5.86 -10.03 13.22
N LEU A 91 -4.56 -10.38 13.16
CA LEU A 91 -3.60 -9.71 12.29
C LEU A 91 -3.86 -9.94 10.80
N VAL A 92 -4.47 -11.06 10.44
CA VAL A 92 -4.77 -11.44 9.04
C VAL A 92 -6.09 -10.84 8.55
N ILE A 93 -7.10 -10.69 9.42
CA ILE A 93 -8.45 -10.24 9.03
C ILE A 93 -8.61 -8.71 9.04
N GLN A 94 -7.78 -7.99 9.80
CA GLN A 94 -7.87 -6.53 9.94
C GLN A 94 -7.72 -5.74 8.63
#